data_AF-A0A536DIF0-F1
#
_entry.id   AF-A0A536DIF0-F1
#
_cell.length_a   1.000
_cell.length_b   1.000
_cell.length_c   1.000
_cell.angle_alpha   90.00
_cell.angle_beta   90.00
_cell.angle_gamma   90.00
#
_symmetry.space_group_name_H-M   'P 1'
#
loop_
_entity.id
_entity.type
_entity.pdbx_description
1 polymer ?
#
loop_
_entity_poly.entity_id
_entity_poly.type
_entity_poly.pdbx_seq_one_letter_code
_entity_poly.pdbx_strand_id
1 'polypeptide(L)'
;MELEDAKRRIEQHSALHAFISISDETGDGPIVAVKDLVDVKGIVTTAGGIILPMTPAADDAPVVQRLRRHGCVVVGKTNLHEFAYGVTSVNPHYGAVLNPHDPSRVAGGSSGGSAVAVAAGMCDWAIGSDTGGSIRIPSGLCGIVGFKPAVGSIDTTAVVPLSRSLDTLGPMAPDVATAAQAFAMMTGEDVAPMPGSRPRFGVPASWVHDLDEQTSRAWALVSRGIPEIQFVDHGPLFRDGLTILMVEATVYHRLWMAEQPDKYGADVLTLLRRGLEILAVDYEQARAARPGLQAAARAAMSDIDALILPTTAIVAPPVTAGIEAREPLARYTRPFNLTGQPVVSLPAPVKGLPVGIQVVGHTNAGALSAAMWLEREWRSPAA
;
A
#
# COMPACT_ATOMS: atom_id res chain seq x y z
N MET A 1 6.48 20.79 -6.43
CA MET A 1 7.95 20.77 -6.62
C MET A 1 8.25 21.04 -8.09
N GLU A 2 9.42 21.57 -8.46
CA GLU A 2 9.79 21.67 -9.89
C GLU A 2 10.22 20.30 -10.45
N LEU A 3 9.84 19.96 -11.69
CA LEU A 3 10.15 18.67 -12.30
C LEU A 3 11.65 18.38 -12.39
N GLU A 4 12.46 19.40 -12.72
CA GLU A 4 13.92 19.23 -12.81
C GLU A 4 14.56 18.97 -11.43
N ASP A 5 13.96 19.50 -10.36
CA ASP A 5 14.39 19.18 -9.00
C ASP A 5 14.06 17.73 -8.63
N ALA A 6 12.88 17.25 -9.05
CA ALA A 6 12.49 15.85 -8.89
C ALA A 6 13.47 14.91 -9.63
N LYS A 7 13.73 15.16 -10.92
CA LYS A 7 14.68 14.37 -11.74
C LYS A 7 16.09 14.36 -11.15
N ARG A 8 16.59 15.51 -10.69
CA ARG A 8 17.89 15.59 -10.01
C ARG A 8 17.94 14.76 -8.73
N ARG A 9 16.87 14.76 -7.92
CA ARG A 9 16.80 13.92 -6.70
C ARG A 9 16.75 12.43 -7.03
N ILE A 10 16.07 12.05 -8.10
CA ILE A 10 16.05 10.67 -8.60
C ILE A 10 17.47 10.21 -8.94
N GLU A 11 18.25 11.04 -9.64
CA GLU A 11 19.66 10.73 -9.96
C GLU A 11 20.51 10.62 -8.69
N GLN A 12 20.40 11.60 -7.77
CA GLN A 12 21.15 11.64 -6.51
C GLN A 12 20.89 10.42 -5.61
N HIS A 13 19.68 9.86 -5.68
CA HIS A 13 19.25 8.74 -4.86
C HIS A 13 19.04 7.46 -5.67
N SER A 14 19.66 7.35 -6.85
CA SER A 14 19.54 6.20 -7.75
C SER A 14 19.88 4.86 -7.08
N ALA A 15 20.80 4.86 -6.11
CA ALA A 15 21.16 3.68 -5.31
C ALA A 15 20.01 3.10 -4.47
N LEU A 16 18.91 3.84 -4.26
CA LEU A 16 17.72 3.34 -3.55
C LEU A 16 16.79 2.52 -4.47
N HIS A 17 17.06 2.49 -5.77
CA HIS A 17 16.30 1.76 -6.80
C HIS A 17 14.79 2.06 -6.80
N ALA A 18 14.41 3.32 -6.57
CA ALA A 18 13.01 3.72 -6.48
C ALA A 18 12.25 3.67 -7.83
N PHE A 19 12.96 3.74 -8.96
CA PHE A 19 12.38 3.83 -10.31
C PHE A 19 12.88 2.70 -11.22
N ILE A 20 11.98 2.22 -12.09
CA ILE A 20 12.30 1.34 -13.22
C ILE A 20 12.58 2.17 -14.47
N SER A 21 11.80 3.23 -14.67
CA SER A 21 11.96 4.15 -15.80
C SER A 21 11.59 5.58 -15.41
N ILE A 22 12.22 6.54 -16.07
CA ILE A 22 11.96 7.98 -15.91
C ILE A 22 11.23 8.45 -17.15
N SER A 23 10.26 9.34 -16.96
CA SER A 23 9.44 9.88 -18.04
C SER A 23 10.10 11.09 -18.69
N ASP A 24 9.86 11.25 -19.99
CA ASP A 24 10.23 12.43 -20.78
C ASP A 24 9.17 13.53 -20.74
N GLU A 25 8.13 13.38 -19.92
CA GLU A 25 7.11 14.41 -19.72
C GLU A 25 7.70 15.74 -19.24
N THR A 26 6.97 16.81 -19.53
CA THR A 26 7.26 18.20 -19.13
C THR A 26 6.00 18.85 -18.58
N GLY A 27 6.16 19.84 -17.71
CA GLY A 27 5.07 20.60 -17.09
C GLY A 27 5.45 21.15 -15.72
N ASP A 28 4.59 22.01 -15.18
CA ASP A 28 4.77 22.76 -13.92
C ASP A 28 3.74 22.38 -12.84
N GLY A 29 2.86 21.42 -13.11
CA GLY A 29 1.88 20.92 -12.14
C GLY A 29 2.47 19.91 -11.14
N PRO A 30 1.62 19.32 -10.28
CA PRO A 30 2.08 18.36 -9.27
C PRO A 30 2.83 17.18 -9.89
N ILE A 31 3.98 16.86 -9.33
CA ILE A 31 4.87 15.79 -9.80
C ILE A 31 4.45 14.47 -9.17
N VAL A 32 4.06 13.50 -10.00
CA VAL A 32 3.51 12.22 -9.56
C VAL A 32 4.38 11.07 -10.03
N ALA A 33 4.76 10.19 -9.11
CA ALA A 33 5.38 8.92 -9.45
C ALA A 33 4.31 7.81 -9.55
N VAL A 34 4.40 6.93 -10.55
CA VAL A 34 3.36 5.93 -10.82
C VAL A 34 3.93 4.53 -10.68
N LYS A 35 3.36 3.68 -9.82
CA LYS A 35 3.78 2.28 -9.71
C LYS A 35 3.74 1.55 -11.05
N ASP A 36 4.78 0.79 -11.38
CA ASP A 36 4.98 0.21 -12.72
C ASP A 36 4.01 -0.91 -13.15
N LEU A 37 2.91 -1.08 -12.43
CA LEU A 37 1.79 -1.93 -12.83
C LEU A 37 0.60 -1.13 -13.39
N VAL A 38 0.68 0.20 -13.38
CA VAL A 38 -0.36 1.09 -13.94
C VAL A 38 0.12 1.59 -15.31
N ASP A 39 -0.73 1.47 -16.31
CA ASP A 39 -0.41 1.97 -17.65
C ASP A 39 -0.33 3.50 -17.69
N VAL A 40 0.75 3.98 -18.32
CA VAL A 40 1.00 5.39 -18.62
C VAL A 40 1.35 5.44 -20.10
N LYS A 41 0.60 6.24 -20.86
CA LYS A 41 0.72 6.33 -22.32
C LYS A 41 2.16 6.62 -22.73
N GLY A 42 2.67 5.82 -23.66
CA GLY A 42 4.03 5.99 -24.20
C GLY A 42 5.14 5.44 -23.30
N ILE A 43 4.81 4.85 -22.15
CA ILE A 43 5.79 4.19 -21.25
C ILE A 43 5.46 2.69 -21.16
N VAL A 44 6.49 1.85 -21.09
CA VAL A 44 6.32 0.40 -20.86
C VAL A 44 5.80 0.14 -19.44
N THR A 45 4.95 -0.88 -19.30
CA THR A 45 4.47 -1.41 -18.02
C THR A 45 5.05 -2.81 -17.84
N THR A 46 5.98 -2.97 -16.91
CA THR A 46 6.67 -4.26 -16.67
C THR A 46 6.08 -5.01 -15.48
N ALA A 47 5.33 -4.31 -14.61
CA ALA A 47 4.89 -4.80 -13.31
C ALA A 47 6.03 -5.37 -12.46
N GLY A 48 7.27 -4.89 -12.68
CA GLY A 48 8.46 -5.33 -11.97
C GLY A 48 8.92 -6.73 -12.37
N GLY A 49 8.43 -7.26 -13.49
CA GLY A 49 8.85 -8.54 -14.06
C GLY A 49 9.38 -8.37 -15.48
N ILE A 50 9.83 -9.47 -16.08
CA ILE A 50 10.42 -9.50 -17.43
C ILE A 50 9.60 -10.34 -18.43
N ILE A 51 8.35 -10.66 -18.08
CA ILE A 51 7.46 -11.53 -18.87
C ILE A 51 6.54 -10.72 -19.77
N LEU A 52 6.11 -9.54 -19.33
CA LEU A 52 5.17 -8.69 -20.08
C LEU A 52 5.83 -8.12 -21.35
N PRO A 53 5.03 -7.78 -22.39
CA PRO A 53 5.56 -7.17 -23.60
C PRO A 53 6.27 -5.85 -23.31
N MET A 54 7.43 -5.62 -23.94
CA MET A 54 8.17 -4.35 -23.87
C MET A 54 7.60 -3.27 -24.81
N THR A 55 6.31 -3.37 -25.14
CA THR A 55 5.62 -2.37 -25.96
C THR A 55 5.06 -1.28 -25.05
N PRO A 56 5.34 0.01 -25.32
CA PRO A 56 4.75 1.10 -24.54
C PRO A 56 3.23 1.07 -24.56
N ALA A 57 2.59 1.44 -23.45
CA ALA A 57 1.13 1.48 -23.37
C ALA A 57 0.56 2.49 -24.38
N ALA A 58 -0.49 2.08 -25.11
CA ALA A 58 -1.12 2.92 -26.13
C ALA A 58 -1.91 4.09 -25.50
N ASP A 59 -2.47 3.85 -24.32
CA ASP A 59 -3.33 4.77 -23.59
C ASP A 59 -2.97 4.80 -22.10
N ASP A 60 -3.30 5.90 -21.44
CA ASP A 60 -3.20 6.03 -19.99
C ASP A 60 -4.29 5.19 -19.31
N ALA A 61 -3.98 4.61 -18.14
CA ALA A 61 -5.00 4.06 -17.26
C ALA A 61 -6.00 5.17 -16.84
N PRO A 62 -7.29 4.85 -16.57
CA PRO A 62 -8.31 5.87 -16.25
C PRO A 62 -7.95 6.79 -15.08
N VAL A 63 -7.19 6.28 -14.11
CA VAL A 63 -6.67 7.10 -13.00
C VAL A 63 -5.65 8.13 -13.50
N VAL A 64 -4.71 7.75 -14.37
CA VAL A 64 -3.68 8.64 -14.92
C VAL A 64 -4.33 9.71 -15.81
N GLN A 65 -5.34 9.33 -16.60
CA GLN A 65 -6.13 10.30 -17.40
C GLN A 65 -6.76 11.39 -16.51
N ARG A 66 -7.29 11.03 -15.33
CA ARG A 66 -7.86 12.00 -14.38
C ARG A 66 -6.79 12.93 -13.80
N LEU A 67 -5.62 12.41 -13.46
CA LEU A 67 -4.52 13.21 -12.93
C LEU A 67 -4.02 14.24 -13.94
N ARG A 68 -3.91 13.86 -15.22
CA ARG A 68 -3.55 14.79 -16.30
C ARG A 68 -4.54 15.95 -16.44
N ARG A 69 -5.84 15.71 -16.23
CA ARG A 69 -6.86 16.78 -16.23
C ARG A 69 -6.67 17.80 -15.10
N HIS A 70 -5.98 17.40 -14.03
CA HIS A 70 -5.59 18.27 -12.92
C HIS A 70 -4.16 18.83 -13.10
N GLY A 71 -3.56 18.70 -14.28
CA GLY A 71 -2.23 19.21 -14.59
C GLY A 71 -1.07 18.41 -13.99
N CYS A 72 -1.33 17.23 -13.43
CA CYS A 72 -0.25 16.39 -12.88
C CYS A 72 0.71 15.92 -13.98
N VAL A 73 2.00 15.86 -13.65
CA VAL A 73 3.08 15.40 -14.52
C VAL A 73 3.62 14.08 -13.99
N VAL A 74 3.70 13.05 -14.82
CA VAL A 74 4.25 11.75 -14.40
C VAL A 74 5.77 11.81 -14.52
N VAL A 75 6.48 11.70 -13.39
CA VAL A 75 7.96 11.74 -13.39
C VAL A 75 8.60 10.41 -13.81
N GLY A 76 7.90 9.29 -13.63
CA GLY A 76 8.42 7.98 -13.98
C GLY A 76 7.61 6.83 -13.39
N LYS A 77 8.04 5.61 -13.74
CA LYS A 77 7.45 4.36 -13.25
C LYS A 77 8.26 3.83 -12.08
N THR A 78 7.64 3.70 -10.91
CA THR A 78 8.34 3.29 -9.69
C THR A 78 8.52 1.78 -9.62
N ASN A 79 9.64 1.37 -9.05
CA ASN A 79 9.97 -0.02 -8.80
C ASN A 79 9.03 -0.62 -7.74
N LEU A 80 8.87 -1.93 -7.80
CA LEU A 80 7.92 -2.69 -7.02
C LEU A 80 8.42 -4.12 -6.82
N HIS A 81 7.83 -4.80 -5.85
CA HIS A 81 7.95 -6.27 -5.80
C HIS A 81 7.30 -6.88 -7.04
N GLU A 82 7.96 -7.84 -7.69
CA GLU A 82 7.53 -8.44 -8.96
C GLU A 82 6.04 -8.86 -8.91
N PHE A 83 5.28 -8.44 -9.93
CA PHE A 83 3.83 -8.63 -10.09
C PHE A 83 3.00 -8.23 -8.86
N ALA A 84 3.50 -7.26 -8.11
CA ALA A 84 2.95 -6.83 -6.83
C ALA A 84 2.91 -7.92 -5.74
N TYR A 85 3.50 -9.11 -5.95
CA TYR A 85 3.23 -10.30 -5.14
C TYR A 85 4.19 -10.51 -3.94
N GLY A 86 4.55 -9.42 -3.26
CA GLY A 86 5.33 -9.50 -2.04
C GLY A 86 5.34 -8.20 -1.25
N VAL A 87 5.92 -8.26 -0.06
CA VAL A 87 5.80 -7.19 0.95
C VAL A 87 7.13 -6.51 1.28
N THR A 88 8.19 -6.81 0.53
CA THR A 88 9.54 -6.28 0.78
C THR A 88 10.06 -5.37 -0.34
N SER A 89 9.57 -5.54 -1.57
CA SER A 89 10.15 -4.92 -2.78
C SER A 89 11.62 -5.28 -3.03
N VAL A 90 12.06 -6.45 -2.55
CA VAL A 90 13.24 -7.12 -3.07
C VAL A 90 12.88 -7.68 -4.46
N ASN A 91 13.39 -7.06 -5.51
CA ASN A 91 13.09 -7.43 -6.90
C ASN A 91 14.36 -7.99 -7.58
N PRO A 92 14.32 -9.21 -8.15
CA PRO A 92 15.51 -9.83 -8.76
C PRO A 92 15.90 -9.21 -10.11
N HIS A 93 14.98 -8.52 -10.78
CA HIS A 93 15.18 -7.98 -12.13
C HIS A 93 15.62 -6.51 -12.11
N TYR A 94 15.05 -5.73 -11.19
CA TYR A 94 15.26 -4.28 -11.09
C TYR A 94 16.01 -3.86 -9.81
N GLY A 95 16.49 -4.83 -9.03
CA GLY A 95 17.17 -4.59 -7.76
C GLY A 95 16.20 -4.35 -6.59
N ALA A 96 16.69 -4.62 -5.38
CA ALA A 96 15.92 -4.38 -4.16
C ALA A 96 15.73 -2.88 -3.93
N VAL A 97 14.50 -2.47 -3.62
CA VAL A 97 14.20 -1.09 -3.19
C VAL A 97 14.64 -0.91 -1.74
N LEU A 98 15.57 0.01 -1.52
CA LEU A 98 16.22 0.19 -0.22
C LEU A 98 15.52 1.28 0.60
N ASN A 99 15.42 1.05 1.91
CA ASN A 99 14.78 2.01 2.81
C ASN A 99 15.63 3.30 2.93
N PRO A 100 15.04 4.50 2.77
CA PRO A 100 15.79 5.76 2.84
C PRO A 100 16.33 6.08 4.24
N HIS A 101 15.76 5.48 5.30
CA HIS A 101 16.23 5.65 6.68
C HIS A 101 17.41 4.73 7.03
N ASP A 102 17.55 3.62 6.31
CA ASP A 102 18.64 2.65 6.45
C ASP A 102 18.70 1.75 5.19
N PRO A 103 19.65 2.00 4.27
CA PRO A 103 19.74 1.26 3.02
C PRO A 103 20.06 -0.24 3.17
N SER A 104 20.38 -0.73 4.37
CA SER A 104 20.53 -2.18 4.63
C SER A 104 19.18 -2.89 4.82
N ARG A 105 18.08 -2.15 4.83
CA ARG A 105 16.71 -2.63 5.09
C ARG A 105 15.80 -2.47 3.90
N VAL A 106 14.72 -3.27 3.90
CA VAL A 106 13.70 -3.21 2.86
C VAL A 106 12.86 -1.92 2.99
N ALA A 107 12.47 -1.34 1.86
CA ALA A 107 11.47 -0.27 1.84
C ALA A 107 10.04 -0.76 2.23
N GLY A 108 9.83 -2.08 2.24
CA GLY A 108 8.49 -2.67 2.27
C GLY A 108 7.89 -2.72 0.87
N GLY A 109 6.72 -3.35 0.74
CA GLY A 109 6.17 -3.62 -0.58
C GLY A 109 4.70 -4.01 -0.60
N SER A 110 4.15 -4.17 -1.81
CA SER A 110 4.89 -4.13 -3.08
C SER A 110 5.13 -2.74 -3.67
N SER A 111 4.55 -1.66 -3.13
CA SER A 111 4.76 -0.28 -3.65
C SER A 111 6.01 0.40 -3.05
N GLY A 112 7.11 -0.35 -2.91
CA GLY A 112 8.33 0.15 -2.27
C GLY A 112 8.90 1.38 -2.98
N GLY A 113 9.04 1.34 -4.30
CA GLY A 113 9.58 2.46 -5.06
C GLY A 113 8.74 3.73 -4.93
N SER A 114 7.41 3.59 -4.92
CA SER A 114 6.49 4.71 -4.65
C SER A 114 6.72 5.31 -3.26
N ALA A 115 6.91 4.49 -2.22
CA ALA A 115 7.20 5.00 -0.88
C ALA A 115 8.54 5.73 -0.79
N VAL A 116 9.58 5.15 -1.38
CA VAL A 116 10.92 5.74 -1.38
C VAL A 116 10.96 7.04 -2.17
N ALA A 117 10.28 7.09 -3.33
CA ALA A 117 10.19 8.30 -4.14
C ALA A 117 9.61 9.47 -3.32
N VAL A 118 8.52 9.22 -2.57
CA VAL A 118 7.93 10.24 -1.70
C VAL A 118 8.85 10.59 -0.53
N ALA A 119 9.37 9.58 0.18
CA ALA A 119 10.21 9.79 1.37
C ALA A 119 11.52 10.54 1.06
N ALA A 120 12.09 10.35 -0.13
CA ALA A 120 13.29 11.05 -0.59
C ALA A 120 12.98 12.37 -1.33
N GLY A 121 11.70 12.76 -1.43
CA GLY A 121 11.26 13.99 -2.09
C GLY A 121 11.49 13.99 -3.61
N MET A 122 11.45 12.83 -4.26
CA MET A 122 11.57 12.66 -5.72
C MET A 122 10.25 12.95 -6.47
N CYS A 123 9.15 13.14 -5.76
CA CYS A 123 7.84 13.50 -6.29
C CYS A 123 7.03 14.19 -5.18
N ASP A 124 5.97 14.92 -5.54
CA ASP A 124 5.05 15.50 -4.56
C ASP A 124 4.21 14.41 -3.88
N TRP A 125 3.81 13.39 -4.64
CA TRP A 125 3.15 12.17 -4.16
C TRP A 125 3.23 11.05 -5.21
N ALA A 126 2.82 9.84 -4.85
CA ALA A 126 2.89 8.68 -5.75
C ALA A 126 1.61 7.83 -5.74
N ILE A 127 1.35 7.13 -6.85
CA ILE A 127 0.34 6.08 -6.93
C ILE A 127 0.96 4.76 -6.47
N GLY A 128 0.26 4.05 -5.57
CA GLY A 128 0.54 2.66 -5.22
C GLY A 128 -0.65 1.75 -5.50
N SER A 129 -0.46 0.45 -5.26
CA SER A 129 -1.53 -0.54 -5.21
C SER A 129 -1.47 -1.33 -3.91
N ASP A 130 -2.62 -1.79 -3.41
CA ASP A 130 -2.79 -2.46 -2.13
C ASP A 130 -3.83 -3.60 -2.23
N THR A 131 -3.32 -4.83 -2.22
CA THR A 131 -4.12 -6.07 -2.24
C THR A 131 -4.12 -6.77 -0.87
N GLY A 132 -3.08 -6.54 -0.08
CA GLY A 132 -2.90 -7.11 1.26
C GLY A 132 -2.08 -6.21 2.18
N GLY A 133 -1.91 -4.94 1.82
CA GLY A 133 -1.06 -3.97 2.54
C GLY A 133 -0.08 -3.19 1.65
N SER A 134 -0.06 -3.41 0.34
CA SER A 134 1.03 -2.93 -0.52
C SER A 134 1.15 -1.40 -0.68
N ILE A 135 0.20 -0.59 -0.19
CA ILE A 135 0.38 0.85 0.02
C ILE A 135 0.82 1.10 1.46
N ARG A 136 0.09 0.51 2.41
CA ARG A 136 0.24 0.80 3.84
C ARG A 136 1.57 0.32 4.41
N ILE A 137 1.99 -0.90 4.10
CA ILE A 137 3.25 -1.50 4.55
C ILE A 137 4.43 -0.59 4.19
N PRO A 138 4.72 -0.31 2.89
CA PRO A 138 5.86 0.54 2.56
C PRO A 138 5.71 1.97 3.08
N SER A 139 4.48 2.53 3.17
CA SER A 139 4.29 3.83 3.82
C SER A 139 4.70 3.83 5.29
N GLY A 140 4.29 2.80 6.04
CA GLY A 140 4.65 2.65 7.46
C GLY A 140 6.15 2.44 7.69
N LEU A 141 6.82 1.71 6.80
CA LEU A 141 8.26 1.42 6.92
C LEU A 141 9.16 2.55 6.42
N CYS A 142 8.70 3.36 5.46
CA CYS A 142 9.43 4.52 4.94
C CYS A 142 9.04 5.83 5.64
N GLY A 143 8.09 5.81 6.57
CA GLY A 143 7.72 6.99 7.36
C GLY A 143 6.99 8.05 6.54
N ILE A 144 6.08 7.63 5.66
CA ILE A 144 5.20 8.51 4.89
C ILE A 144 3.73 8.13 5.12
N VAL A 145 2.82 8.91 4.57
CA VAL A 145 1.40 8.58 4.55
C VAL A 145 1.08 7.68 3.35
N GLY A 146 0.23 6.68 3.58
CA GLY A 146 -0.34 5.84 2.52
C GLY A 146 -1.83 5.67 2.74
N PHE A 147 -2.65 5.99 1.74
CA PHE A 147 -4.08 5.81 1.81
C PHE A 147 -4.51 4.67 0.89
N LYS A 148 -5.12 3.64 1.47
CA LYS A 148 -5.88 2.62 0.74
C LYS A 148 -7.37 2.99 0.82
N PRO A 149 -7.98 3.52 -0.25
CA PRO A 149 -9.42 3.77 -0.30
C PRO A 149 -10.26 2.50 -0.09
N ALA A 150 -11.57 2.67 0.02
CA ALA A 150 -12.48 1.55 -0.01
C ALA A 150 -12.32 0.76 -1.32
N VAL A 151 -12.48 -0.56 -1.25
CA VAL A 151 -12.35 -1.42 -2.45
C VAL A 151 -13.38 -0.97 -3.49
N GLY A 152 -12.91 -0.72 -4.71
CA GLY A 152 -13.75 -0.24 -5.82
C GLY A 152 -13.88 1.29 -5.93
N SER A 153 -13.23 2.08 -5.06
CA SER A 153 -13.27 3.55 -5.16
C SER A 153 -12.52 4.11 -6.38
N ILE A 154 -11.53 3.39 -6.91
CA ILE A 154 -10.75 3.80 -8.08
C ILE A 154 -10.79 2.69 -9.11
N ASP A 155 -11.02 3.08 -10.37
CA ASP A 155 -11.02 2.19 -11.52
C ASP A 155 -9.61 1.58 -11.74
N THR A 156 -9.54 0.25 -11.75
CA THR A 156 -8.33 -0.54 -11.93
C THR A 156 -8.17 -1.08 -13.36
N THR A 157 -8.92 -0.55 -14.32
CA THR A 157 -8.69 -0.83 -15.75
C THR A 157 -7.29 -0.38 -16.16
N ALA A 158 -6.63 -1.15 -17.03
CA ALA A 158 -5.25 -0.93 -17.47
C ALA A 158 -4.24 -0.93 -16.31
N VAL A 159 -4.49 -1.81 -15.34
CA VAL A 159 -3.60 -2.15 -14.24
C VAL A 159 -3.31 -3.64 -14.28
N VAL A 160 -2.04 -4.03 -14.19
CA VAL A 160 -1.64 -5.44 -14.08
C VAL A 160 -2.13 -5.97 -12.72
N PRO A 161 -3.06 -6.95 -12.68
CA PRO A 161 -3.71 -7.37 -11.45
C PRO A 161 -2.84 -8.31 -10.61
N LEU A 162 -3.07 -8.31 -9.30
CA LEU A 162 -2.66 -9.40 -8.41
C LEU A 162 -3.89 -10.22 -8.00
N SER A 163 -4.93 -9.55 -7.50
CA SER A 163 -6.22 -10.17 -7.18
C SER A 163 -7.33 -9.17 -7.47
N ARG A 164 -8.02 -9.37 -8.59
CA ARG A 164 -9.03 -8.42 -9.09
C ARG A 164 -10.12 -8.09 -8.07
N SER A 165 -10.43 -9.02 -7.16
CA SER A 165 -11.46 -8.80 -6.14
C SER A 165 -10.96 -8.06 -4.89
N LEU A 166 -9.65 -7.85 -4.76
CA LEU A 166 -9.00 -7.24 -3.58
C LEU A 166 -8.13 -6.01 -3.93
N ASP A 167 -7.69 -5.90 -5.18
CA ASP A 167 -6.79 -4.84 -5.64
C ASP A 167 -7.43 -3.46 -5.50
N THR A 168 -6.68 -2.55 -4.90
CA THR A 168 -7.08 -1.16 -4.70
C THR A 168 -5.90 -0.25 -5.05
N LEU A 169 -6.12 0.77 -5.89
CA LEU A 169 -5.15 1.85 -6.06
C LEU A 169 -5.34 2.90 -4.98
N GLY A 170 -4.29 3.66 -4.67
CA GLY A 170 -4.39 4.77 -3.74
C GLY A 170 -3.13 5.63 -3.68
N PRO A 171 -3.23 6.82 -3.09
CA PRO A 171 -2.12 7.76 -3.01
C PRO A 171 -1.17 7.46 -1.84
N MET A 172 0.09 7.78 -2.05
CA MET A 172 1.18 7.76 -1.07
C MET A 172 1.80 9.16 -1.06
N ALA A 173 1.92 9.78 0.11
CA ALA A 173 2.16 11.23 0.21
C ALA A 173 2.94 11.58 1.48
N PRO A 174 3.58 12.77 1.56
CA PRO A 174 4.33 13.18 2.75
C PRO A 174 3.46 13.44 3.98
N ASP A 175 2.18 13.75 3.79
CA ASP A 175 1.22 14.03 4.85
C ASP A 175 -0.22 13.66 4.44
N VAL A 176 -1.15 13.66 5.42
CA VAL A 176 -2.54 13.24 5.19
C VAL A 176 -3.29 14.24 4.30
N ALA A 177 -2.96 15.53 4.40
CA ALA A 177 -3.56 16.56 3.55
C ALA A 177 -3.25 16.34 2.07
N THR A 178 -1.99 16.06 1.74
CA THR A 178 -1.55 15.76 0.38
C THR A 178 -2.16 14.44 -0.10
N ALA A 179 -2.24 13.42 0.76
CA ALA A 179 -2.92 12.16 0.41
C ALA A 179 -4.41 12.37 0.08
N ALA A 180 -5.10 13.24 0.83
CA ALA A 180 -6.51 13.55 0.60
C ALA A 180 -6.72 14.32 -0.72
N GLN A 181 -5.85 15.30 -1.01
CA GLN A 181 -5.88 16.04 -2.28
C GLN A 181 -5.59 15.12 -3.48
N ALA A 182 -4.60 14.23 -3.35
CA ALA A 182 -4.30 13.23 -4.37
C ALA A 182 -5.49 12.30 -4.61
N PHE A 183 -6.14 11.83 -3.54
CA PHE A 183 -7.34 11.00 -3.65
C PHE A 183 -8.50 11.73 -4.35
N ALA A 184 -8.71 13.01 -4.03
CA ALA A 184 -9.71 13.84 -4.71
C ALA A 184 -9.41 13.95 -6.22
N MET A 185 -8.16 14.15 -6.62
CA MET A 185 -7.78 14.15 -8.05
C MET A 185 -7.99 12.79 -8.73
N MET A 186 -7.78 11.69 -8.00
CA MET A 186 -7.94 10.31 -8.52
C MET A 186 -9.42 9.92 -8.71
N THR A 187 -10.35 10.49 -7.94
CA THR A 187 -11.75 10.05 -7.88
C THR A 187 -12.78 11.10 -8.27
N GLY A 188 -12.48 12.38 -8.04
CA GLY A 188 -13.43 13.49 -8.07
C GLY A 188 -14.21 13.67 -6.76
N GLU A 189 -13.91 12.90 -5.71
CA GLU A 189 -14.50 13.11 -4.38
C GLU A 189 -13.93 14.38 -3.71
N ASP A 190 -14.77 15.09 -2.94
CA ASP A 190 -14.32 16.25 -2.17
C ASP A 190 -13.42 15.86 -1.00
N VAL A 191 -12.45 16.73 -0.70
CA VAL A 191 -11.60 16.58 0.49
C VAL A 191 -12.43 16.87 1.74
N ALA A 192 -12.61 15.85 2.57
CA ALA A 192 -13.31 16.00 3.84
C ALA A 192 -12.54 16.94 4.78
N PRO A 193 -13.23 17.86 5.49
CA PRO A 193 -12.59 18.69 6.49
C PRO A 193 -12.11 17.85 7.67
N MET A 194 -11.05 18.31 8.32
CA MET A 194 -10.61 17.77 9.61
C MET A 194 -11.69 18.04 10.68
N PRO A 195 -11.95 17.11 11.61
CA PRO A 195 -12.99 17.28 12.60
C PRO A 195 -12.57 18.29 13.68
N GLY A 196 -13.55 19.01 14.22
CA GLY A 196 -13.36 19.98 15.31
C GLY A 196 -13.15 19.33 16.69
N SER A 197 -13.51 18.06 16.85
CA SER A 197 -13.37 17.28 18.08
C SER A 197 -12.61 15.98 17.82
N ARG A 198 -12.13 15.35 18.91
CA ARG A 198 -11.45 14.05 18.85
C ARG A 198 -12.40 12.97 18.33
N PRO A 199 -12.07 12.24 17.25
CA PRO A 199 -12.83 11.07 16.82
C PRO A 199 -12.85 9.98 17.89
N ARG A 200 -13.94 9.23 17.95
CA ARG A 200 -14.06 8.03 18.79
C ARG A 200 -13.21 6.93 18.18
N PHE A 201 -12.01 6.76 18.70
CA PHE A 201 -11.12 5.68 18.30
C PHE A 201 -11.40 4.41 19.12
N GLY A 202 -11.22 3.25 18.48
CA GLY A 202 -11.15 1.96 19.16
C GLY A 202 -9.94 1.15 18.68
N VAL A 203 -9.43 0.25 19.51
CA VAL A 203 -8.43 -0.74 19.08
C VAL A 203 -9.07 -2.13 19.03
N PRO A 204 -8.75 -2.97 18.03
CA PRO A 204 -9.35 -4.30 17.94
C PRO A 204 -8.79 -5.21 19.05
N ALA A 205 -9.65 -5.66 19.97
CA ALA A 205 -9.27 -6.49 21.10
C ALA A 205 -8.57 -7.77 20.63
N SER A 206 -7.52 -8.21 21.34
CA SER A 206 -6.74 -9.43 21.07
C SER A 206 -5.97 -9.47 19.73
N TRP A 207 -6.10 -8.46 18.86
CA TRP A 207 -5.40 -8.48 17.57
C TRP A 207 -3.92 -8.14 17.70
N VAL A 208 -3.54 -7.18 18.55
CA VAL A 208 -2.17 -6.64 18.57
C VAL A 208 -1.29 -7.42 19.54
N HIS A 209 -0.34 -8.18 19.01
CA HIS A 209 0.57 -9.05 19.76
C HIS A 209 1.88 -9.25 18.97
N ASP A 210 2.89 -9.85 19.61
CA ASP A 210 4.19 -10.20 19.01
C ASP A 210 4.81 -9.05 18.20
N LEU A 211 4.86 -7.86 18.80
CA LEU A 211 5.51 -6.69 18.23
C LEU A 211 7.02 -6.74 18.52
N ASP A 212 7.84 -6.24 17.60
CA ASP A 212 9.23 -5.94 17.97
C ASP A 212 9.30 -4.78 18.97
N GLU A 213 10.49 -4.58 19.54
CA GLU A 213 10.68 -3.59 20.60
C GLU A 213 10.27 -2.17 20.18
N GLN A 214 10.65 -1.75 18.98
CA GLN A 214 10.39 -0.39 18.51
C GLN A 214 8.91 -0.18 18.19
N THR A 215 8.27 -1.15 17.55
CA THR A 215 6.83 -1.13 17.24
C THR A 215 6.01 -1.21 18.53
N SER A 216 6.45 -2.01 19.52
CA SER A 216 5.81 -2.08 20.83
C SER A 216 5.86 -0.73 21.58
N ARG A 217 6.98 -0.01 21.53
CA ARG A 217 7.11 1.33 22.14
C ARG A 217 6.19 2.34 21.47
N ALA A 218 6.17 2.35 20.13
CA ALA A 218 5.27 3.20 19.37
C ALA A 218 3.80 2.88 19.68
N TRP A 219 3.45 1.59 19.70
CA TRP A 219 2.09 1.15 20.01
C TRP A 219 1.63 1.55 21.40
N ALA A 220 2.49 1.39 22.42
CA ALA A 220 2.18 1.79 23.79
C ALA A 220 1.98 3.32 23.94
N LEU A 221 2.64 4.11 23.11
CA LEU A 221 2.44 5.55 23.05
C LEU A 221 1.09 5.90 22.41
N VAL A 222 0.82 5.37 21.21
CA VAL A 222 -0.34 5.79 20.40
C VAL A 222 -1.67 5.20 20.86
N SER A 223 -1.66 4.02 21.50
CA SER A 223 -2.87 3.34 21.97
C SER A 223 -3.34 3.84 23.34
N ARG A 224 -2.56 4.69 24.01
CA ARG A 224 -2.85 5.16 25.37
C ARG A 224 -4.22 5.86 25.43
N GLY A 225 -5.11 5.32 26.26
CA GLY A 225 -6.44 5.87 26.49
C GLY A 225 -7.41 5.67 25.32
N ILE A 226 -7.09 4.80 24.35
CA ILE A 226 -8.03 4.31 23.34
C ILE A 226 -8.62 2.99 23.85
N PRO A 227 -9.96 2.85 23.94
CA PRO A 227 -10.58 1.63 24.42
C PRO A 227 -10.40 0.47 23.44
N GLU A 228 -10.23 -0.74 23.98
CA GLU A 228 -10.38 -1.97 23.21
C GLU A 228 -11.86 -2.19 22.87
N ILE A 229 -12.12 -2.61 21.63
CA ILE A 229 -13.44 -3.00 21.17
C ILE A 229 -13.43 -4.42 20.62
N GLN A 230 -14.54 -5.12 20.77
CA GLN A 230 -14.72 -6.42 20.13
C GLN A 230 -14.91 -6.21 18.63
N PHE A 231 -13.96 -6.75 17.86
CA PHE A 231 -14.02 -6.75 16.40
C PHE A 231 -14.13 -8.18 15.88
N VAL A 232 -14.25 -8.36 14.57
CA VAL A 232 -14.26 -9.68 13.94
C VAL A 232 -12.94 -10.39 14.22
N ASP A 233 -12.97 -11.71 14.39
CA ASP A 233 -11.77 -12.51 14.60
C ASP A 233 -10.77 -12.33 13.46
N HIS A 234 -9.50 -12.11 13.81
CA HIS A 234 -8.43 -11.88 12.85
C HIS A 234 -8.19 -13.09 11.93
N GLY A 235 -8.18 -14.29 12.50
CA GLY A 235 -7.81 -15.53 11.81
C GLY A 235 -8.60 -15.79 10.53
N PRO A 236 -9.95 -15.84 10.57
CA PRO A 236 -10.77 -16.00 9.37
C PRO A 236 -10.54 -14.91 8.33
N LEU A 237 -10.44 -13.64 8.74
CA LEU A 237 -10.19 -12.53 7.81
C LEU A 237 -8.86 -12.67 7.08
N PHE A 238 -7.81 -13.05 7.82
CA PHE A 238 -6.48 -13.22 7.25
C PHE A 238 -6.39 -14.42 6.32
N ARG A 239 -6.96 -15.57 6.74
CA ARG A 239 -6.95 -16.82 5.98
C ARG A 239 -7.76 -16.68 4.69
N ASP A 240 -9.02 -16.25 4.79
CA ASP A 240 -9.92 -16.22 3.63
C ASP A 240 -9.47 -15.18 2.59
N GLY A 241 -8.94 -14.03 3.07
CA GLY A 241 -8.31 -13.03 2.20
C GLY A 241 -7.04 -13.56 1.51
N LEU A 242 -6.23 -14.37 2.20
CA LEU A 242 -5.05 -15.00 1.60
C LEU A 242 -5.45 -16.05 0.55
N THR A 243 -6.44 -16.89 0.83
CA THR A 243 -6.96 -17.89 -0.11
C THR A 243 -7.42 -17.24 -1.41
N ILE A 244 -8.25 -16.19 -1.32
CA ILE A 244 -8.73 -15.44 -2.51
C ILE A 244 -7.57 -14.88 -3.31
N LEU A 245 -6.63 -14.20 -2.63
CA LEU A 245 -5.47 -13.58 -3.28
C LEU A 245 -4.62 -14.62 -4.02
N MET A 246 -4.27 -15.72 -3.36
CA MET A 246 -3.40 -16.76 -3.92
C MET A 246 -4.01 -17.40 -5.17
N VAL A 247 -5.30 -17.72 -5.13
CA VAL A 247 -6.00 -18.33 -6.28
C VAL A 247 -6.09 -17.35 -7.44
N GLU A 248 -6.51 -16.11 -7.20
CA GLU A 248 -6.67 -15.13 -8.28
C GLU A 248 -5.33 -14.75 -8.94
N ALA A 249 -4.27 -14.59 -8.15
CA ALA A 249 -2.92 -14.36 -8.67
C ALA A 249 -2.46 -15.53 -9.55
N THR A 250 -2.68 -16.76 -9.07
CA THR A 250 -2.29 -17.97 -9.81
C THR A 250 -3.07 -18.11 -11.10
N VAL A 251 -4.37 -17.80 -11.11
CA VAL A 251 -5.19 -17.80 -12.33
C VAL A 251 -4.64 -16.82 -13.37
N TYR A 252 -4.24 -15.61 -12.96
CA TYR A 252 -3.67 -14.62 -13.88
C TYR A 252 -2.33 -15.09 -14.50
N HIS A 253 -1.49 -15.76 -13.71
CA HIS A 253 -0.15 -16.17 -14.13
C HIS A 253 -0.05 -17.59 -14.70
N ARG A 254 -1.13 -18.36 -14.70
CA ARG A 254 -1.13 -19.82 -14.96
C ARG A 254 -0.35 -20.25 -16.21
N LEU A 255 -0.53 -19.54 -17.34
CA LEU A 255 0.13 -19.89 -18.59
C LEU A 255 1.64 -19.61 -18.53
N TRP A 256 2.05 -18.42 -18.09
CA TRP A 256 3.46 -18.06 -17.99
C TRP A 256 4.22 -18.88 -16.95
N MET A 257 3.58 -19.31 -15.86
CA MET A 257 4.21 -20.23 -14.91
C MET A 257 4.55 -21.58 -15.54
N ALA A 258 3.74 -22.06 -16.49
CA ALA A 258 3.96 -23.33 -17.17
C ALA A 258 5.00 -23.20 -18.29
N GLU A 259 4.94 -22.11 -19.06
CA GLU A 259 5.76 -21.91 -20.25
C GLU A 259 7.11 -21.26 -19.96
N GLN A 260 7.18 -20.39 -18.93
CA GLN A 260 8.33 -19.52 -18.66
C GLN A 260 8.64 -19.41 -17.14
N PRO A 261 8.68 -20.53 -16.38
CA PRO A 261 8.91 -20.48 -14.93
C PRO A 261 10.23 -19.81 -14.54
N ASP A 262 11.27 -19.93 -15.37
CA ASP A 262 12.61 -19.39 -15.10
C ASP A 262 12.69 -17.86 -15.18
N LYS A 263 11.61 -17.19 -15.64
CA LYS A 263 11.53 -15.73 -15.70
C LYS A 263 10.95 -15.09 -14.43
N TYR A 264 10.46 -15.89 -13.49
CA TYR A 264 9.94 -15.40 -12.22
C TYR A 264 11.03 -15.33 -11.14
N GLY A 265 10.89 -14.38 -10.22
CA GLY A 265 11.53 -14.46 -8.91
C GLY A 265 11.14 -15.75 -8.18
N ALA A 266 12.11 -16.35 -7.50
CA ALA A 266 11.92 -17.63 -6.83
C ALA A 266 10.82 -17.59 -5.74
N ASP A 267 10.69 -16.46 -5.05
CA ASP A 267 9.66 -16.23 -4.03
C ASP A 267 8.27 -16.10 -4.64
N VAL A 268 8.10 -15.31 -5.70
CA VAL A 268 6.85 -15.16 -6.44
C VAL A 268 6.41 -16.50 -7.04
N LEU A 269 7.30 -17.22 -7.72
CA LEU A 269 6.99 -18.53 -8.29
C LEU A 269 6.57 -19.54 -7.22
N THR A 270 7.21 -19.54 -6.05
CA THR A 270 6.85 -20.41 -4.93
C THR A 270 5.41 -20.14 -4.46
N LEU A 271 5.02 -18.87 -4.34
CA LEU A 271 3.68 -18.49 -3.90
C LEU A 271 2.61 -18.84 -4.93
N LEU A 272 2.90 -18.60 -6.21
CA LEU A 272 2.00 -18.97 -7.30
C LEU A 272 1.81 -20.50 -7.38
N ARG A 273 2.86 -21.29 -7.17
CA ARG A 273 2.75 -22.76 -7.09
C ARG A 273 1.87 -23.21 -5.93
N ARG A 274 2.00 -22.60 -4.75
CA ARG A 274 1.09 -22.88 -3.62
C ARG A 274 -0.36 -22.55 -3.94
N GLY A 275 -0.63 -21.55 -4.78
CA GLY A 275 -2.00 -21.25 -5.21
C GLY A 275 -2.63 -22.35 -6.06
N LEU A 276 -1.83 -23.20 -6.74
CA LEU A 276 -2.32 -24.39 -7.45
C LEU A 276 -2.75 -25.52 -6.50
N GLU A 277 -2.31 -25.49 -5.25
CA GLU A 277 -2.62 -26.50 -4.23
C GLU A 277 -3.93 -26.19 -3.48
N ILE A 278 -4.47 -24.98 -3.66
CA ILE A 278 -5.74 -24.57 -3.04
C ILE A 278 -6.91 -25.18 -3.82
N LEU A 279 -7.81 -25.85 -3.11
CA LEU A 279 -8.99 -26.46 -3.73
C LEU A 279 -9.98 -25.38 -4.16
N ALA A 280 -10.66 -25.62 -5.29
CA ALA A 280 -11.73 -24.73 -5.76
C ALA A 280 -12.84 -24.55 -4.71
N VAL A 281 -13.11 -25.58 -3.88
CA VAL A 281 -14.09 -25.51 -2.80
C VAL A 281 -13.67 -24.52 -1.70
N ASP A 282 -12.37 -24.43 -1.38
CA ASP A 282 -11.86 -23.51 -0.36
C ASP A 282 -11.94 -22.05 -0.86
N TYR A 283 -11.65 -21.84 -2.16
CA TYR A 283 -11.83 -20.55 -2.81
C TYR A 283 -13.29 -20.09 -2.81
N GLU A 284 -14.22 -20.98 -3.21
CA GLU A 284 -15.65 -20.66 -3.21
C GLU A 284 -16.19 -20.43 -1.79
N GLN A 285 -15.70 -21.17 -0.79
CA GLN A 285 -16.04 -20.92 0.62
C GLN A 285 -15.55 -19.55 1.08
N ALA A 286 -14.30 -19.19 0.82
CA ALA A 286 -13.75 -17.87 1.17
C ALA A 286 -14.52 -16.74 0.50
N ARG A 287 -14.89 -16.90 -0.78
CA ARG A 287 -15.73 -15.94 -1.51
C ARG A 287 -17.12 -15.81 -0.93
N ALA A 288 -17.77 -16.92 -0.61
CA ALA A 288 -19.11 -16.95 -0.04
C ALA A 288 -19.16 -16.37 1.39
N ALA A 289 -18.08 -16.52 2.17
CA ALA A 289 -17.98 -15.95 3.53
C ALA A 289 -17.80 -14.42 3.52
N ARG A 290 -17.17 -13.87 2.48
CA ARG A 290 -16.76 -12.47 2.41
C ARG A 290 -17.88 -11.45 2.71
N PRO A 291 -19.10 -11.52 2.12
CA PRO A 291 -20.15 -10.56 2.44
C PRO A 291 -20.56 -10.56 3.92
N GLY A 292 -20.58 -11.73 4.55
CA GLY A 292 -20.87 -11.85 5.99
C GLY A 292 -19.79 -11.21 6.85
N LEU A 293 -18.51 -11.46 6.52
CA LEU A 293 -17.36 -10.84 7.20
C LEU A 293 -17.34 -9.31 7.02
N GLN A 294 -17.70 -8.82 5.84
CA GLN A 294 -17.84 -7.38 5.57
C GLN A 294 -18.94 -6.74 6.43
N ALA A 295 -20.11 -7.38 6.50
CA ALA A 295 -21.21 -6.89 7.33
C ALA A 295 -20.86 -6.90 8.83
N ALA A 296 -20.23 -7.98 9.31
CA ALA A 296 -19.79 -8.10 10.70
C ALA A 296 -18.73 -7.04 11.06
N ALA A 297 -17.77 -6.79 10.16
CA ALA A 297 -16.75 -5.78 10.38
C ALA A 297 -17.34 -4.36 10.43
N ARG A 298 -18.32 -4.05 9.57
CA ARG A 298 -19.04 -2.77 9.63
C ARG A 298 -19.83 -2.62 10.93
N ALA A 299 -20.54 -3.67 11.35
CA ALA A 299 -21.33 -3.67 12.58
C ALA A 299 -20.44 -3.48 13.81
N ALA A 300 -19.30 -4.14 13.88
CA ALA A 300 -18.36 -4.03 14.99
C ALA A 300 -17.77 -2.61 15.17
N MET A 301 -17.82 -1.77 14.13
CA MET A 301 -17.35 -0.39 14.18
C MET A 301 -18.48 0.62 14.45
N SER A 302 -19.73 0.20 14.72
CA SER A 302 -20.89 1.13 14.79
C SER A 302 -20.75 2.26 15.81
N ASP A 303 -20.05 1.99 16.91
CA ASP A 303 -19.93 2.92 18.05
C ASP A 303 -18.64 3.74 18.05
N ILE A 304 -17.81 3.57 17.00
CA ILE A 304 -16.54 4.27 16.82
C ILE A 304 -16.48 4.92 15.44
N ASP A 305 -15.65 5.95 15.32
CA ASP A 305 -15.44 6.65 14.06
C ASP A 305 -14.31 6.01 13.24
N ALA A 306 -13.30 5.46 13.92
CA ALA A 306 -12.21 4.71 13.29
C ALA A 306 -11.55 3.69 14.24
N LEU A 307 -11.09 2.58 13.67
CA LEU A 307 -10.18 1.65 14.35
C LEU A 307 -8.74 2.12 14.22
N ILE A 308 -7.95 1.92 15.28
CA ILE A 308 -6.52 2.21 15.35
C ILE A 308 -5.75 0.92 15.66
N LEU A 309 -4.68 0.66 14.91
CA LEU A 309 -3.78 -0.48 15.11
C LEU A 309 -2.44 -0.25 14.39
N PRO A 310 -1.35 -0.95 14.74
CA PRO A 310 -0.10 -0.86 13.98
C PRO A 310 -0.30 -1.25 12.51
N THR A 311 0.50 -0.66 11.62
CA THR A 311 0.52 -1.06 10.21
C THR A 311 1.25 -2.40 10.04
N THR A 312 2.38 -2.56 10.72
CA THR A 312 3.20 -3.78 10.72
C THR A 312 3.50 -4.17 12.17
N ALA A 313 3.83 -5.44 12.42
CA ALA A 313 4.26 -5.90 13.74
C ALA A 313 5.74 -5.59 14.04
N ILE A 314 6.53 -5.31 13.00
CA ILE A 314 7.96 -5.02 13.07
C ILE A 314 8.30 -3.79 12.23
N VAL A 315 9.39 -3.11 12.57
CA VAL A 315 10.01 -2.07 11.71
C VAL A 315 10.65 -2.72 10.47
N ALA A 316 11.17 -1.89 9.56
CA ALA A 316 11.75 -2.36 8.31
C ALA A 316 12.81 -3.45 8.55
N PRO A 317 12.60 -4.71 8.15
CA PRO A 317 13.58 -5.76 8.36
C PRO A 317 14.79 -5.62 7.41
N PRO A 318 15.93 -6.27 7.70
CA PRO A 318 17.05 -6.33 6.77
C PRO A 318 16.63 -6.86 5.39
N VAL A 319 17.31 -6.43 4.33
CA VAL A 319 17.04 -6.91 2.95
C VAL A 319 17.14 -8.43 2.79
N THR A 320 17.86 -9.09 3.71
CA THR A 320 18.07 -10.54 3.74
C THR A 320 16.99 -11.32 4.48
N ALA A 321 15.99 -10.67 5.08
CA ALA A 321 14.99 -11.34 5.93
C ALA A 321 14.09 -12.36 5.20
N GLY A 322 14.02 -12.30 3.86
CA GLY A 322 13.34 -13.30 3.05
C GLY A 322 11.85 -13.44 3.36
N ILE A 323 11.32 -14.67 3.25
CA ILE A 323 9.89 -14.96 3.36
C ILE A 323 9.35 -14.83 4.79
N GLU A 324 10.21 -14.96 5.81
CA GLU A 324 9.81 -14.91 7.23
C GLU A 324 9.28 -13.53 7.63
N ALA A 325 9.77 -12.46 6.98
CA ALA A 325 9.24 -11.11 7.17
C ALA A 325 7.78 -10.95 6.71
N ARG A 326 7.23 -11.87 5.90
CA ARG A 326 5.94 -11.67 5.23
C ARG A 326 4.77 -11.62 6.21
N GLU A 327 4.74 -12.53 7.18
CA GLU A 327 3.67 -12.60 8.17
C GLU A 327 3.64 -11.34 9.05
N PRO A 328 4.72 -10.96 9.76
CA PRO A 328 4.68 -9.80 10.66
C PRO A 328 4.47 -8.47 9.91
N LEU A 329 4.86 -8.37 8.64
CA LEU A 329 4.59 -7.18 7.83
C LEU A 329 3.14 -7.11 7.32
N ALA A 330 2.47 -8.24 7.07
CA ALA A 330 1.13 -8.25 6.47
C ALA A 330 -0.01 -8.59 7.46
N ARG A 331 0.32 -8.96 8.71
CA ARG A 331 -0.62 -9.41 9.74
C ARG A 331 -1.81 -8.48 9.87
N TYR A 332 -1.56 -7.18 10.00
CA TYR A 332 -2.60 -6.20 10.33
C TYR A 332 -3.23 -5.53 9.10
N THR A 333 -2.66 -5.69 7.91
CA THR A 333 -3.13 -4.97 6.72
C THR A 333 -4.15 -5.77 5.90
N ARG A 334 -3.91 -7.07 5.71
CA ARG A 334 -4.71 -7.93 4.83
C ARG A 334 -6.20 -8.03 5.20
N PRO A 335 -6.60 -8.09 6.48
CA PRO A 335 -8.02 -8.16 6.85
C PRO A 335 -8.88 -7.06 6.21
N PHE A 336 -8.34 -5.85 6.04
CA PHE A 336 -9.06 -4.70 5.50
C PHE A 336 -9.16 -4.67 3.96
N ASN A 337 -8.41 -5.51 3.25
CA ASN A 337 -8.64 -5.75 1.82
C ASN A 337 -9.84 -6.69 1.61
N LEU A 338 -9.97 -7.71 2.48
CA LEU A 338 -11.11 -8.61 2.46
C LEU A 338 -12.40 -7.88 2.83
N THR A 339 -12.36 -7.14 3.94
CA THR A 339 -13.51 -6.42 4.49
C THR A 339 -13.82 -5.11 3.76
N GLY A 340 -12.85 -4.57 3.02
CA GLY A 340 -13.06 -3.50 2.04
C GLY A 340 -12.98 -2.07 2.58
N GLN A 341 -12.76 -1.88 3.88
CA GLN A 341 -12.71 -0.58 4.52
C GLN A 341 -11.56 0.29 3.97
N PRO A 342 -11.75 1.61 3.92
CA PRO A 342 -10.66 2.55 3.70
C PRO A 342 -9.73 2.64 4.91
N VAL A 343 -8.43 2.76 4.63
CA VAL A 343 -7.38 2.75 5.65
C VAL A 343 -6.28 3.74 5.30
N VAL A 344 -5.97 4.64 6.23
CA VAL A 344 -4.78 5.50 6.17
C VAL A 344 -3.69 4.89 7.05
N SER A 345 -2.49 4.70 6.53
CA SER A 345 -1.28 4.45 7.33
C SER A 345 -0.51 5.76 7.44
N LEU A 346 -0.19 6.20 8.65
CA LEU A 346 0.63 7.40 8.90
C LEU A 346 1.71 7.15 9.97
N PRO A 347 2.83 7.91 9.97
CA PRO A 347 3.93 7.67 10.89
C PRO A 347 3.57 7.98 12.35
N ALA A 348 3.93 7.09 13.27
CA ALA A 348 3.86 7.34 14.71
C ALA A 348 4.91 8.40 15.13
N PRO A 349 4.64 9.20 16.19
CA PRO A 349 5.55 10.23 16.69
C PRO A 349 6.67 9.62 17.54
N VAL A 350 7.51 8.79 16.94
CA VAL A 350 8.64 8.11 17.61
C VAL A 350 9.97 8.37 16.91
N LYS A 351 11.06 8.25 17.67
CA LYS A 351 12.43 8.28 17.12
C LYS A 351 12.86 6.88 16.67
N GLY A 352 13.85 6.83 15.78
CA GLY A 352 14.40 5.60 15.20
C GLY A 352 13.80 5.30 13.83
N LEU A 353 13.77 4.02 13.44
CA LEU A 353 13.09 3.60 12.21
C LEU A 353 11.59 3.95 12.24
N PRO A 354 10.98 4.30 11.11
CA PRO A 354 9.55 4.60 11.10
C PRO A 354 8.68 3.43 11.56
N VAL A 355 7.59 3.76 12.26
CA VAL A 355 6.50 2.84 12.59
C VAL A 355 5.20 3.44 12.08
N GLY A 356 4.48 2.71 11.23
CA GLY A 356 3.17 3.12 10.73
C GLY A 356 2.04 2.73 11.67
N ILE A 357 1.03 3.59 11.80
CA ILE A 357 -0.25 3.31 12.45
C ILE A 357 -1.37 3.38 11.41
N GLN A 358 -2.29 2.44 11.45
CA GLN A 358 -3.48 2.42 10.60
C GLN A 358 -4.65 3.14 11.28
N VAL A 359 -5.35 3.97 10.51
CA VAL A 359 -6.66 4.55 10.81
C VAL A 359 -7.66 3.95 9.82
N VAL A 360 -8.46 3.01 10.29
CA VAL A 360 -9.45 2.30 9.47
C VAL A 360 -10.80 2.98 9.68
N GLY A 361 -11.33 3.60 8.63
CA GLY A 361 -12.59 4.34 8.70
C GLY A 361 -13.78 3.57 8.10
N HIS A 362 -14.98 4.12 8.28
CA HIS A 362 -16.19 3.63 7.61
C HIS A 362 -16.29 4.06 6.15
N THR A 363 -15.78 5.24 5.83
CA THR A 363 -15.82 5.88 4.51
C THR A 363 -14.47 6.51 4.18
N ASN A 364 -14.20 6.78 2.89
CA ASN A 364 -12.94 7.39 2.46
C ASN A 364 -12.72 8.72 3.19
N ALA A 365 -13.74 9.58 3.15
CA ALA A 365 -13.80 10.84 3.88
C ALA A 365 -13.54 10.68 5.39
N GLY A 366 -14.20 9.71 6.04
CA GLY A 366 -14.06 9.47 7.47
C GLY A 366 -12.66 9.01 7.87
N ALA A 367 -12.05 8.11 7.09
CA ALA A 367 -10.69 7.64 7.34
C ALA A 367 -9.65 8.78 7.21
N LEU A 368 -9.74 9.57 6.13
CA LEU A 368 -8.86 10.72 5.91
C LEU A 368 -9.04 11.80 6.98
N SER A 369 -10.28 12.16 7.30
CA SER A 369 -10.62 13.16 8.32
C SER A 369 -10.10 12.76 9.71
N ALA A 370 -10.30 11.49 10.11
CA ALA A 370 -9.77 10.98 11.37
C ALA A 370 -8.23 10.94 11.41
N ALA A 371 -7.59 10.57 10.30
CA ALA A 371 -6.13 10.56 10.20
C ALA A 371 -5.53 11.97 10.21
N MET A 372 -6.19 12.97 9.59
CA MET A 372 -5.77 14.37 9.66
C MET A 372 -5.76 14.88 11.09
N TRP A 373 -6.81 14.55 11.87
CA TRP A 373 -6.87 14.90 13.28
C TRP A 373 -5.68 14.30 14.04
N LEU A 374 -5.43 13.00 13.83
CA LEU A 374 -4.37 12.26 14.52
C LEU A 374 -2.97 12.80 14.17
N GLU A 375 -2.72 13.08 12.88
CA GLU A 375 -1.47 13.69 12.41
C GLU A 375 -1.20 15.04 13.08
N ARG A 376 -2.24 15.89 13.22
CA ARG A 376 -2.13 17.20 13.87
C ARG A 376 -1.76 17.07 15.34
N GLU A 377 -2.40 16.17 16.08
CA GLU A 377 -2.10 15.96 17.50
C GLU A 377 -0.66 15.48 17.70
N TRP A 378 -0.18 14.58 16.84
CA TRP A 378 1.18 14.04 16.92
C TRP A 378 2.28 15.03 16.50
N ARG A 379 1.95 16.01 15.67
CA ARG A 379 2.86 17.12 15.32
C ARG A 379 2.86 18.26 16.34
N SER A 380 1.90 18.28 17.27
CA SER A 380 1.77 19.37 18.23
C SER A 380 2.88 19.29 19.30
N PRO A 381 3.53 20.41 19.68
CA PRO A 381 4.66 20.42 20.64
C PRO A 381 4.34 19.90 22.05
N ALA A 382 3.08 19.57 22.34
CA ALA A 382 2.60 19.08 23.63
C ALA A 382 2.52 17.54 23.73
N ALA A 383 2.91 16.81 22.68
CA ALA A 383 2.88 15.35 22.59
C ALA A 383 4.18 14.68 23.04
#